data_AF-A0A2N5KR22-F1
#
_entry.id   AF-A0A2N5KR22-F1
#
_cell.length_a   1.000
_cell.length_b   1.000
_cell.length_c   1.000
_cell.angle_alpha   90.00
_cell.angle_beta   90.00
_cell.angle_gamma   90.00
#
_symmetry.space_group_name_H-M   'P 1'
#
loop_
_entity.id
_entity.type
_entity.pdbx_description
1 polymer ?
#
loop_
_entity_poly.entity_id
_entity_poly.type
_entity_poly.pdbx_seq_one_letter_code
_entity_poly.pdbx_strand_id
1 'polypeptide(L)'
;MRGRRVPFDAPAHFERLTEEALRVAEREPPYVGRLLRLLADCRPLAELAHEQERGAHYDRLDLIADLAGIHDDDRLQWYRAAEGIPLTDRHARHIIDKLKRRRA
;
A
#
# COMPACT_ATOMS: atom_id res chain seq x y z
N MET A 1 6.60 -18.62 6.67
CA MET A 1 5.31 -18.28 6.04
C MET A 1 4.99 -16.83 6.39
N ARG A 2 4.71 -15.98 5.40
CA ARG A 2 4.11 -14.67 5.68
C ARG A 2 2.72 -14.90 6.31
N GLY A 3 2.33 -14.07 7.26
CA GLY A 3 0.94 -14.04 7.72
C GLY A 3 0.00 -13.65 6.57
N ARG A 4 -1.32 -13.61 6.81
CA ARG A 4 -2.28 -13.17 5.78
C ARG A 4 -2.18 -11.67 5.46
N ARG A 5 -1.61 -10.89 6.37
CA ARG A 5 -1.51 -9.44 6.28
C ARG A 5 -0.07 -8.97 6.49
N VAL A 6 0.23 -7.80 5.93
CA VAL A 6 1.39 -6.99 6.28
C VAL A 6 1.47 -6.88 7.81
N PRO A 7 2.63 -7.15 8.43
CA PRO A 7 2.83 -6.93 9.86
C PRO A 7 2.49 -5.49 10.22
N PHE A 8 1.70 -5.31 11.28
CA PHE A 8 1.20 -4.01 11.68
C PHE A 8 1.21 -3.91 13.19
N ASP A 9 2.09 -3.06 13.72
CA ASP A 9 2.19 -2.79 15.14
C ASP A 9 1.30 -1.60 15.51
N ALA A 10 0.42 -1.79 16.49
CA ALA A 10 -0.33 -0.69 17.07
C ALA A 10 0.55 0.07 18.09
N PRO A 11 0.44 1.41 18.21
CA PRO A 11 -0.50 2.31 17.54
C PRO A 11 0.18 3.10 16.39
N ALA A 12 0.26 2.54 15.19
CA ALA A 12 0.69 3.31 14.04
C ALA A 12 -0.38 4.32 13.61
N HIS A 13 -0.02 5.61 13.50
CA HIS A 13 -0.92 6.67 13.03
C HIS A 13 -1.02 6.65 11.51
N PHE A 14 -2.23 6.44 10.97
CA PHE A 14 -2.49 6.28 9.54
C PHE A 14 -1.90 7.40 8.67
N GLU A 15 -2.06 8.65 9.08
CA GLU A 15 -1.52 9.82 8.36
C GLU A 15 0.00 9.80 8.30
N ARG A 16 0.66 9.43 9.40
CA ARG A 16 2.13 9.32 9.44
C ARG A 16 2.61 8.20 8.51
N LEU A 17 1.90 7.08 8.47
CA LEU A 17 2.20 6.01 7.53
C LEU A 17 1.99 6.45 6.07
N THR A 18 0.96 7.26 5.81
CA THR A 18 0.74 7.85 4.47
C THR A 18 1.88 8.79 4.08
N GLU A 19 2.30 9.68 4.98
CA GLU A 19 3.42 10.59 4.75
C GLU A 19 4.74 9.83 4.53
N GLU A 20 5.01 8.81 5.34
CA GLU A 20 6.20 7.99 5.19
C GLU A 20 6.19 7.23 3.87
N ALA A 21 5.04 6.69 3.46
CA ALA A 21 4.90 6.05 2.16
C ALA A 21 5.26 6.99 1.00
N LEU A 22 4.84 8.25 1.08
CA LEU A 22 5.16 9.26 0.07
C LEU A 22 6.64 9.65 0.08
N ARG A 23 7.31 9.68 1.24
CA ARG A 23 8.76 9.91 1.33
C ARG A 23 9.56 8.74 0.76
N VAL A 24 9.16 7.51 1.11
CA VAL A 24 9.77 6.28 0.59
C VAL A 24 9.59 6.20 -0.92
N ALA A 25 8.47 6.67 -1.45
CA ALA A 25 8.21 6.71 -2.90
C ALA A 25 9.28 7.43 -3.73
N GLU A 26 10.01 8.38 -3.13
CA GLU A 26 11.07 9.14 -3.81
C GLU A 26 12.42 8.40 -3.84
N ARG A 27 12.57 7.35 -3.05
CA ARG A 27 13.80 6.56 -2.94
C ARG A 27 13.67 5.15 -3.51
N GLU A 28 12.43 4.67 -3.63
CA GLU A 28 12.13 3.36 -4.17
C GLU A 28 12.25 3.30 -5.71
N PRO A 29 12.46 2.10 -6.27
CA PRO A 29 12.49 1.88 -7.71
C PRO A 29 11.22 2.39 -8.41
N PRO A 30 11.31 2.71 -9.73
CA PRO A 30 10.29 3.46 -10.43
C PRO A 30 8.85 2.92 -10.31
N TYR A 31 8.65 1.60 -10.26
CA TYR A 31 7.33 0.99 -10.16
C TYR A 31 6.77 1.04 -8.72
N VAL A 32 7.56 0.72 -7.69
CA VAL A 32 7.15 0.85 -6.27
C VAL A 32 6.86 2.31 -5.97
N GLY A 33 7.78 3.20 -6.32
CA GLY A 33 7.60 4.64 -6.11
C GLY A 33 6.36 5.18 -6.81
N ARG A 34 6.01 4.68 -8.00
CA ARG A 34 4.78 5.06 -8.70
C ARG A 34 3.53 4.62 -7.93
N LEU A 35 3.51 3.42 -7.36
CA LEU A 35 2.38 2.93 -6.57
C LEU A 35 2.20 3.74 -5.29
N LEU A 36 3.28 4.00 -4.56
CA LEU A 36 3.22 4.76 -3.31
C LEU A 36 2.75 6.21 -3.53
N ARG A 37 3.15 6.85 -4.64
CA ARG A 37 2.65 8.20 -5.01
C ARG A 37 1.13 8.27 -5.22
N LEU A 38 0.44 7.15 -5.45
CA LEU A 38 -1.03 7.12 -5.54
C LEU A 38 -1.70 7.44 -4.20
N LEU A 39 -0.96 7.43 -3.09
CA LEU A 39 -1.45 7.76 -1.76
C LEU A 39 -1.48 9.26 -1.46
N ALA A 40 -1.10 10.13 -2.41
CA ALA A 40 -0.99 11.58 -2.19
C ALA A 40 -2.28 12.24 -1.64
N ASP A 41 -3.45 11.68 -1.97
CA ASP A 41 -4.77 12.11 -1.49
C ASP A 41 -5.47 11.05 -0.62
N CYS A 42 -4.74 10.07 -0.10
CA CYS A 42 -5.27 9.05 0.79
C CYS A 42 -5.47 9.63 2.19
N ARG A 43 -6.66 10.16 2.46
CA ARG A 43 -7.03 10.74 3.76
C ARG A 43 -7.72 9.71 4.67
N PRO A 44 -7.63 9.92 6.00
CA PRO A 44 -8.39 9.14 6.95
C PRO A 44 -9.89 9.22 6.64
N LEU A 45 -10.60 8.11 6.84
CA LEU A 45 -12.04 7.99 6.69
C LEU A 45 -12.60 7.23 7.88
N ALA A 46 -13.49 7.87 8.64
CA ALA A 46 -14.04 7.33 9.88
C ALA A 46 -14.81 6.02 9.64
N GLU A 47 -15.56 5.94 8.54
CA GLU A 47 -16.31 4.76 8.11
C GLU A 47 -15.40 3.56 7.77
N LEU A 48 -14.10 3.80 7.56
CA LEU A 48 -13.09 2.78 7.27
C LEU A 48 -12.00 2.72 8.34
N ALA A 49 -12.27 3.18 9.57
CA ALA A 49 -11.29 3.17 10.67
C ALA A 49 -10.63 1.80 10.86
N HIS A 50 -11.43 0.74 10.81
CA HIS A 50 -10.97 -0.64 10.93
C HIS A 50 -10.00 -1.09 9.81
N GLU A 51 -10.02 -0.45 8.63
CA GLU A 51 -9.05 -0.70 7.55
C GLU A 51 -7.75 0.08 7.74
N GLN A 52 -7.76 1.14 8.55
CA GLN A 52 -6.61 1.99 8.87
C GLN A 52 -5.75 1.41 10.00
N GLU A 53 -6.35 0.60 10.87
CA GLU A 53 -5.74 0.05 12.08
C GLU A 53 -5.17 -1.36 11.89
N ARG A 54 -4.99 -1.80 10.64
CA ARG A 54 -4.44 -3.12 10.31
C ARG A 54 -3.70 -3.11 8.99
N GLY A 55 -2.69 -3.97 8.90
CA GLY A 55 -1.93 -4.18 7.67
C GLY A 55 -2.80 -4.69 6.52
N ALA A 56 -2.39 -4.32 5.31
CA ALA A 56 -3.00 -4.79 4.08
C ALA A 56 -2.95 -6.31 3.97
N HIS A 57 -4.02 -6.93 3.49
CA HIS A 57 -3.95 -8.33 3.06
C HIS A 57 -3.00 -8.49 1.88
N TYR A 58 -2.19 -9.55 1.87
CA TYR A 58 -1.32 -9.84 0.73
C TYR A 58 -2.10 -10.04 -0.57
N ASP A 59 -3.31 -10.61 -0.51
CA ASP A 59 -4.18 -10.74 -1.69
C ASP A 59 -4.51 -9.37 -2.33
N ARG A 60 -4.62 -8.30 -1.53
CA ARG A 60 -4.80 -6.93 -2.05
C ARG A 60 -3.50 -6.40 -2.66
N LEU A 61 -2.34 -6.74 -2.10
CA LEU A 61 -1.04 -6.38 -2.66
C LEU A 61 -0.78 -7.10 -3.99
N ASP A 62 -1.19 -8.36 -4.11
CA ASP A 62 -1.13 -9.16 -5.33
C ASP A 62 -1.98 -8.51 -6.42
N LEU A 63 -3.23 -8.17 -6.08
CA LEU A 63 -4.13 -7.48 -7.00
C LEU A 63 -3.56 -6.12 -7.46
N ILE A 64 -2.90 -5.37 -6.58
CA ILE A 64 -2.22 -4.12 -6.97
C ILE A 64 -1.11 -4.40 -7.99
N ALA A 65 -0.28 -5.41 -7.74
CA ALA A 65 0.79 -5.80 -8.66
C ALA A 65 0.23 -6.24 -10.02
N ASP A 66 -0.85 -7.04 -10.05
CA ASP A 66 -1.53 -7.44 -11.30
C ASP A 66 -2.09 -6.23 -12.06
N LEU A 67 -2.76 -5.30 -11.36
CA LEU A 67 -3.30 -4.09 -11.97
C LEU A 67 -2.21 -3.15 -12.49
N ALA A 68 -1.03 -3.18 -11.88
CA ALA A 68 0.11 -2.36 -12.26
C ALA A 68 1.06 -3.03 -13.28
N GLY A 69 0.84 -4.31 -13.60
CA GLY A 69 1.72 -5.06 -14.51
C GLY A 69 3.11 -5.34 -13.91
N ILE A 70 3.17 -5.55 -12.59
CA ILE A 70 4.41 -5.81 -11.85
C ILE A 70 4.59 -7.32 -11.69
N HIS A 71 5.78 -7.82 -12.06
CA HIS A 71 6.10 -9.25 -12.08
C HIS A 71 7.39 -9.58 -11.32
N ASP A 72 7.58 -10.85 -10.98
CA ASP A 72 8.83 -11.42 -10.46
C ASP A 72 9.48 -10.63 -9.31
N ASP A 73 10.74 -10.23 -9.46
CA ASP A 73 11.52 -9.53 -8.43
C ASP A 73 10.90 -8.20 -8.03
N ASP A 74 10.22 -7.53 -8.96
CA ASP A 74 9.56 -6.26 -8.69
C ASP A 74 8.37 -6.43 -7.74
N ARG A 75 7.65 -7.55 -7.86
CA ARG A 75 6.58 -7.92 -6.93
C ARG A 75 7.11 -8.21 -5.53
N LEU A 76 8.29 -8.82 -5.42
CA LEU A 76 8.94 -9.03 -4.11
C LEU A 76 9.33 -7.71 -3.45
N GLN A 77 9.86 -6.77 -4.23
CA GLN A 77 10.21 -5.43 -3.72
C GLN A 77 8.97 -4.64 -3.31
N TRP A 78 7.86 -4.77 -4.05
CA TRP A 78 6.58 -4.20 -3.65
C TRP A 78 6.12 -4.70 -2.27
N TYR A 79 6.19 -6.01 -2.01
CA TYR A 79 5.84 -6.53 -0.69
C TYR A 79 6.77 -6.01 0.41
N ARG A 80 8.08 -5.91 0.13
CA ARG A 80 9.06 -5.41 1.11
C ARG A 80 8.79 -3.95 1.45
N ALA A 81 8.47 -3.11 0.46
CA ALA A 81 8.09 -1.72 0.70
C ALA A 81 6.80 -1.64 1.53
N ALA A 82 5.80 -2.48 1.22
CA ALA A 82 4.56 -2.55 1.98
C ALA A 82 4.78 -2.96 3.45
N GLU A 83 5.68 -3.92 3.69
CA GLU A 83 6.09 -4.38 5.02
C GLU A 83 6.97 -3.36 5.77
N GLY A 84 7.79 -2.60 5.06
CA GLY A 84 8.67 -1.57 5.64
C GLY A 84 7.94 -0.31 6.10
N ILE A 85 6.80 0.03 5.46
CA ILE A 85 5.94 1.19 5.81
C ILE A 85 4.70 0.79 6.63
N PRO A 86 4.61 -0.46 7.11
CA PRO A 86 3.34 -1.12 7.47
C PRO A 86 2.09 -0.64 6.71
N LEU A 87 2.04 -0.79 5.38
CA LEU A 87 0.87 -0.35 4.60
C LEU A 87 -0.41 -1.01 5.09
N THR A 88 -1.45 -0.19 5.28
CA THR A 88 -2.73 -0.58 5.82
C THR A 88 -3.68 -1.12 4.75
N ASP A 89 -4.72 -1.81 5.19
CA ASP A 89 -5.80 -2.28 4.32
C ASP A 89 -6.46 -1.10 3.56
N ARG A 90 -6.55 0.06 4.21
CA ARG A 90 -7.06 1.32 3.64
C ARG A 90 -6.13 1.87 2.55
N HIS A 91 -4.80 1.83 2.74
CA HIS A 91 -3.84 2.22 1.70
C HIS A 91 -4.01 1.33 0.46
N ALA A 92 -4.06 0.00 0.66
CA ALA A 92 -4.19 -0.94 -0.44
C ALA A 92 -5.48 -0.71 -1.23
N ARG A 93 -6.61 -0.52 -0.53
CA ARG A 93 -7.89 -0.18 -1.17
C ARG A 93 -7.80 1.10 -2.00
N HIS A 94 -7.16 2.16 -1.47
CA HIS A 94 -6.98 3.43 -2.18
C HIS A 94 -6.26 3.24 -3.51
N ILE A 95 -5.16 2.49 -3.48
CA ILE A 95 -4.32 2.22 -4.66
C ILE A 95 -5.14 1.41 -5.69
N ILE A 96 -5.85 0.38 -5.26
CA ILE A 96 -6.72 -0.42 -6.14
C ILE A 96 -7.76 0.47 -6.83
N ASP A 97 -8.45 1.33 -6.07
CA ASP A 97 -9.48 2.22 -6.62
C ASP A 97 -8.89 3.20 -7.65
N LYS A 98 -7.70 3.76 -7.39
CA LYS A 98 -6.98 4.63 -8.34
C LYS A 98 -6.57 3.88 -9.61
N LEU A 99 -6.02 2.67 -9.48
CA LEU A 99 -5.60 1.86 -10.62
C LEU A 99 -6.78 1.43 -11.49
N LYS A 100 -7.90 1.03 -10.87
CA LYS A 100 -9.13 0.68 -11.59
C LYS A 100 -9.71 1.88 -12.34
N ARG A 101 -9.76 3.07 -11.74
CA ARG A 101 -10.25 4.30 -12.40
C ARG A 101 -9.40 4.74 -13.58
N ARG A 102 -8.10 4.46 -13.59
CA ARG A 102 -7.21 4.79 -14.72
C ARG A 102 -7.35 3.84 -15.90
N ARG A 103 -7.94 2.67 -15.69
CA ARG A 103 -8.19 1.65 -16.72
C ARG A 103 -9.59 1.77 -17.36
N ALA A 104 -10.51 2.48 -16.70
CA ALA A 104 -11.86 2.78 -17.20
C ALA A 104 -11.82 4.00 -18.13
#